data_AF-A0A0P7ZV19-F1
#
_entry.id   AF-A0A0P7ZV19-F1
#
_cell.length_a   1.000
_cell.length_b   1.000
_cell.length_c   1.000
_cell.angle_alpha   90.00
_cell.angle_beta   90.00
_cell.angle_gamma   90.00
#
_symmetry.space_group_name_H-M   'P 1'
#
loop_
_entity.id
_entity.type
_entity.pdbx_description
1 polymer ?
#
loop_
_entity_poly.entity_id
_entity_poly.type
_entity_poly.pdbx_seq_one_letter_code
_entity_poly.pdbx_strand_id
1 'polypeptide(L)'
;MSDRIPSDFLQTIEDFLTYLEQSQTNPQNDPNLSEHLQALEDQLTAAEDKTLKLATIIKAWCKQHQVTFNPEELTTVRANMVKQGQKIPKPAAGERPETVYNKALLVARVQQAKKAQS
;
A
#
# COMPACT_ATOMS: atom_id res chain seq x y z
N MET A 1 6.19 15.08 23.36
CA MET A 1 4.92 14.55 22.82
C MET A 1 5.31 13.47 21.83
N SER A 2 4.78 12.25 21.94
CA SER A 2 5.20 11.16 21.07
C SER A 2 4.58 11.34 19.69
N ASP A 3 5.36 11.85 18.74
CA ASP A 3 5.17 11.78 17.27
C ASP A 3 5.19 10.31 16.77
N ARG A 4 4.54 9.40 17.49
CA ARG A 4 4.48 7.99 17.12
C ARG A 4 3.26 7.78 16.23
N ILE A 5 3.51 7.38 14.99
CA ILE A 5 2.48 6.91 14.06
C ILE A 5 1.83 5.67 14.69
N PRO A 6 0.49 5.60 14.81
CA PRO A 6 -0.17 4.44 15.40
C PRO A 6 0.08 3.18 14.56
N SER A 7 0.24 2.04 15.23
CA SER A 7 0.54 0.75 14.61
C SER A 7 -0.47 0.37 13.53
N ASP A 8 -1.75 0.66 13.71
CA ASP A 8 -2.81 0.37 12.74
C ASP A 8 -2.62 1.10 11.40
N PHE A 9 -2.04 2.30 11.41
CA PHE A 9 -1.74 3.02 10.17
C PHE A 9 -0.55 2.41 9.43
N LEU A 10 0.46 1.94 10.17
CA LEU A 10 1.59 1.21 9.58
C LEU A 10 1.11 -0.12 8.99
N GLN A 11 0.28 -0.84 9.73
CA GLN A 11 -0.34 -2.09 9.26
C GLN A 11 -1.18 -1.84 8.00
N THR A 12 -1.97 -0.76 7.97
CA THR A 12 -2.75 -0.37 6.78
C THR A 12 -1.86 -0.18 5.54
N ILE A 13 -0.68 0.44 5.71
CA ILE A 13 0.27 0.59 4.59
C ILE A 13 0.85 -0.77 4.16
N GLU A 14 1.28 -1.61 5.11
CA GLU A 14 1.82 -2.94 4.81
C GLU A 14 0.79 -3.83 4.07
N ASP A 15 -0.46 -3.80 4.53
CA ASP A 15 -1.57 -4.56 3.93
C ASP A 15 -1.91 -4.02 2.55
N PHE A 16 -1.98 -2.70 2.40
CA PHE A 16 -2.19 -2.06 1.11
C PHE A 16 -1.09 -2.39 0.09
N LEU A 17 0.18 -2.32 0.49
CA LEU A 17 1.30 -2.71 -0.38
C LEU A 17 1.22 -4.18 -0.79
N THR A 18 0.75 -5.04 0.09
CA THR A 18 0.54 -6.47 -0.20
C THR A 18 -0.62 -6.66 -1.17
N TYR A 19 -1.72 -5.93 -0.98
CA TYR A 19 -2.85 -5.91 -1.89
C TYR A 19 -2.44 -5.47 -3.31
N LEU A 20 -1.61 -4.42 -3.43
CA LEU A 20 -1.10 -3.99 -4.73
C LEU A 20 -0.25 -5.06 -5.43
N GLU A 21 0.49 -5.86 -4.67
CA GLU A 21 1.24 -6.99 -5.23
C GLU A 21 0.30 -8.11 -5.70
N GLN A 22 -0.73 -8.40 -4.89
CA GLN A 22 -1.76 -9.37 -5.25
C GLN A 22 -2.47 -8.96 -6.53
N SER A 23 -2.88 -7.69 -6.68
CA SER A 23 -3.56 -7.22 -7.88
C SER A 23 -2.71 -7.32 -9.14
N GLN A 24 -1.38 -7.24 -9.03
CA GLN A 24 -0.47 -7.42 -10.17
C GLN A 24 -0.34 -8.88 -10.61
N THR A 25 -0.30 -9.81 -9.64
CA THR A 25 -0.06 -11.23 -9.90
C THR A 25 -1.35 -12.02 -10.15
N ASN A 26 -2.46 -11.53 -9.61
CA ASN A 26 -3.79 -12.04 -9.81
C ASN A 26 -4.72 -10.82 -9.87
N PRO A 27 -4.93 -10.23 -11.07
CA PRO A 27 -5.86 -9.12 -11.24
C PRO A 27 -7.25 -9.60 -10.79
N GLN A 28 -7.59 -9.30 -9.54
CA GLN A 28 -8.92 -9.55 -9.02
C GLN A 28 -9.92 -8.73 -9.85
N ASN A 29 -11.15 -9.24 -9.90
CA ASN A 29 -12.33 -8.77 -10.63
C ASN A 29 -12.76 -7.29 -10.42
N ASP A 30 -11.87 -6.35 -10.12
CA ASP A 30 -12.16 -4.92 -10.20
C ASP A 30 -11.73 -4.38 -11.57
N PRO A 31 -12.64 -4.37 -12.57
CA PRO A 31 -12.35 -3.85 -13.91
C PRO A 31 -11.99 -2.36 -13.91
N ASN A 32 -12.28 -1.63 -12.83
CA ASN A 32 -12.02 -0.20 -12.71
C ASN A 32 -10.81 0.09 -11.79
N LEU A 33 -10.06 -0.94 -11.38
CA LEU A 33 -8.94 -0.78 -10.45
C LEU A 33 -7.90 0.22 -10.96
N SER A 34 -7.62 0.23 -12.27
CA SER A 34 -6.68 1.20 -12.87
C SER A 34 -7.11 2.65 -12.64
N GLU A 35 -8.41 2.94 -12.85
CA GLU A 35 -8.98 4.28 -12.63
C GLU A 35 -9.02 4.65 -11.14
N HIS A 36 -9.40 3.70 -10.28
CA HIS A 36 -9.39 3.88 -8.83
C HIS A 36 -7.99 4.19 -8.30
N LEU A 37 -6.98 3.50 -8.82
CA LEU A 37 -5.58 3.72 -8.48
C LEU A 37 -5.04 5.02 -9.07
N GLN A 38 -5.52 5.48 -10.24
CA GLN A 38 -5.18 6.80 -10.78
C GLN A 38 -5.61 7.91 -9.81
N ALA A 39 -6.85 7.87 -9.33
CA ALA A 39 -7.34 8.85 -8.35
C ALA A 39 -6.53 8.81 -7.03
N LEU A 40 -6.09 7.62 -6.60
CA LEU A 40 -5.23 7.49 -5.43
C LEU A 40 -3.84 8.07 -5.66
N GLU A 41 -3.24 7.84 -6.83
CA GLU A 41 -1.95 8.40 -7.22
C GLU A 41 -1.96 9.92 -7.15
N ASP A 42 -3.00 10.56 -7.68
CA ASP A 42 -3.15 12.01 -7.68
C ASP A 42 -3.25 12.56 -6.24
N GLN A 43 -4.03 11.89 -5.38
CA GLN A 43 -4.14 12.25 -3.97
C GLN A 43 -2.82 12.10 -3.21
N LEU A 44 -2.11 10.99 -3.41
CA LEU A 44 -0.82 10.74 -2.78
C LEU A 44 0.24 11.74 -3.26
N THR A 45 0.25 12.06 -4.56
CA THR A 45 1.21 13.00 -5.17
C THR A 45 1.04 14.41 -4.61
N ALA A 46 -0.21 14.86 -4.49
CA ALA A 46 -0.57 16.18 -3.94
C ALA A 46 -0.35 16.29 -2.43
N ALA A 47 -0.28 15.18 -1.70
CA ALA A 47 -0.10 15.17 -0.26
C ALA A 47 1.33 15.58 0.17
N GLU A 48 1.42 16.15 1.38
CA GLU A 48 2.70 16.27 2.07
C GLU A 48 3.29 14.88 2.34
N ASP A 49 4.62 14.78 2.27
CA ASP A 49 5.34 13.53 2.53
C ASP A 49 5.42 13.25 4.04
N LYS A 50 4.27 12.90 4.62
CA LYS A 50 4.09 12.55 6.02
C LYS A 50 3.35 11.22 6.08
N THR A 51 4.00 10.18 6.60
CA THR A 51 3.46 8.81 6.62
C THR A 51 2.08 8.72 7.25
N LEU A 52 1.79 9.45 8.32
CA LEU A 52 0.43 9.45 8.91
C LEU A 52 -0.63 10.00 7.93
N LYS A 53 -0.31 11.05 7.17
CA LYS A 53 -1.21 11.61 6.15
C LYS A 53 -1.40 10.63 5.00
N LEU A 54 -0.31 10.04 4.51
CA LEU A 54 -0.34 9.06 3.43
C LEU A 54 -1.14 7.81 3.83
N ALA A 55 -0.92 7.29 5.05
CA ALA A 55 -1.68 6.18 5.61
C ALA A 55 -3.18 6.51 5.72
N THR A 56 -3.52 7.75 6.09
CA THR A 56 -4.92 8.21 6.17
C THR A 56 -5.57 8.24 4.81
N ILE A 57 -4.87 8.74 3.79
CA ILE A 57 -5.35 8.74 2.40
C ILE A 57 -5.59 7.30 1.92
N ILE A 58 -4.64 6.39 2.14
CA ILE A 58 -4.77 4.98 1.78
C ILE A 58 -5.96 4.34 2.51
N LYS A 59 -6.11 4.58 3.82
CA LYS A 59 -7.22 4.04 4.60
C LYS A 59 -8.57 4.55 4.09
N ALA A 60 -8.66 5.83 3.75
CA ALA A 60 -9.87 6.41 3.19
C ALA A 60 -10.20 5.83 1.82
N TRP A 61 -9.20 5.66 0.96
CA TRP A 61 -9.34 5.02 -0.35
C TRP A 61 -9.82 3.57 -0.23
N CYS A 62 -9.22 2.77 0.66
CA CYS A 62 -9.64 1.40 0.90
C CYS A 62 -11.11 1.34 1.34
N LYS A 63 -11.53 2.27 2.21
CA LYS A 63 -12.94 2.38 2.64
C LYS A 63 -13.87 2.77 1.48
N GLN A 64 -13.46 3.73 0.65
CA GLN A 64 -14.24 4.22 -0.48
C GLN A 64 -14.50 3.12 -1.52
N HIS A 65 -13.48 2.32 -1.82
CA HIS A 65 -13.55 1.25 -2.81
C HIS A 65 -13.85 -0.13 -2.19
N GLN A 66 -14.26 -0.16 -0.91
CA GLN A 66 -14.59 -1.39 -0.18
C GLN A 66 -13.49 -2.46 -0.20
N VAL A 67 -12.23 -2.03 -0.32
CA VAL A 67 -11.07 -2.92 -0.29
C VAL A 67 -10.96 -3.50 1.11
N THR A 68 -11.17 -4.81 1.19
CA THR A 68 -11.11 -5.57 2.43
C THR A 68 -9.86 -6.43 2.41
N PHE A 69 -9.03 -6.28 3.44
CA PHE A 69 -7.83 -7.08 3.61
C PHE A 69 -8.19 -8.41 4.26
N ASN A 70 -8.19 -9.50 3.49
CA ASN A 70 -8.30 -10.83 4.06
C ASN A 70 -6.91 -11.28 4.58
N PRO A 71 -6.73 -11.47 5.90
CA PRO A 71 -5.43 -11.80 6.48
C PRO A 71 -4.81 -13.08 5.93
N GLU A 72 -5.63 -14.08 5.58
CA GLU A 72 -5.16 -15.35 5.01
C GLU A 72 -4.58 -15.13 3.60
N GLU A 73 -5.31 -14.39 2.75
CA GLU A 73 -4.85 -14.05 1.40
C GLU A 73 -3.58 -13.20 1.45
N LEU A 74 -3.53 -12.18 2.31
CA LEU A 74 -2.33 -11.34 2.47
C LEU A 74 -1.12 -12.16 2.92
N THR A 75 -1.34 -13.13 3.83
CA THR A 75 -0.28 -14.03 4.29
C THR A 75 0.23 -14.91 3.15
N THR A 76 -0.67 -15.46 2.33
CA THR A 76 -0.31 -16.24 1.15
C THR A 76 0.47 -15.41 0.13
N VAL A 77 0.02 -14.18 -0.16
CA VAL A 77 0.71 -13.27 -1.09
C VAL A 77 2.12 -12.97 -0.58
N ARG A 78 2.27 -12.58 0.69
CA ARG A 78 3.59 -12.31 1.30
C ARG A 78 4.50 -13.54 1.26
N ALA A 79 3.97 -14.74 1.55
CA ALA A 79 4.74 -15.97 1.45
C ALA A 79 5.22 -16.26 0.02
N ASN A 80 4.37 -15.99 -0.97
CA ASN A 80 4.73 -16.13 -2.39
C ASN A 80 5.79 -15.11 -2.82
N MET A 81 5.70 -13.85 -2.38
CA MET A 81 6.75 -12.85 -2.60
C MET A 81 8.10 -13.34 -2.08
N VAL A 82 8.14 -13.89 -0.85
CA VAL A 82 9.37 -14.41 -0.24
C VAL A 82 9.98 -15.53 -1.08
N LYS A 83 9.16 -16.46 -1.60
CA LYS A 83 9.62 -17.53 -2.51
C LYS A 83 10.21 -16.98 -3.81
N GLN A 84 9.75 -15.82 -4.27
CA GLN A 84 10.25 -15.12 -5.45
C GLN A 84 11.43 -14.18 -5.14
N GLY A 85 11.93 -14.17 -3.90
CA GLY A 85 13.02 -13.28 -3.46
C GLY A 85 12.59 -11.83 -3.24
N GLN A 86 11.29 -11.56 -3.21
CA GLN A 86 10.71 -10.24 -2.96
C GLN A 86 10.18 -10.13 -1.52
N LYS A 87 10.00 -8.90 -1.04
CA LYS A 87 9.37 -8.62 0.25
C LYS A 87 8.67 -7.27 0.26
N ILE A 88 7.63 -7.16 1.07
CA ILE A 88 7.05 -5.85 1.40
C ILE A 88 8.06 -5.08 2.24
N PRO A 89 8.39 -3.83 1.88
CA PRO A 89 9.28 -3.01 2.67
C PRO A 89 8.70 -2.80 4.07
N LYS A 90 9.53 -2.96 5.09
CA LYS A 90 9.17 -2.77 6.49
C LYS A 90 10.31 -2.05 7.21
N PRO A 91 10.05 -1.05 8.05
CA PRO A 91 11.06 -0.39 8.85
C PRO A 91 11.86 -1.39 9.68
N ALA A 92 13.18 -1.28 9.64
CA ALA A 92 14.05 -2.05 10.52
C ALA A 92 13.85 -1.62 11.99
N ALA A 93 14.31 -2.46 12.93
CA ALA A 93 14.27 -2.11 14.34
C ALA A 93 15.04 -0.79 14.60
N GLY A 94 14.34 0.23 15.11
CA GLY A 94 14.91 1.56 15.34
C GLY A 94 14.89 2.50 14.12
N GLU A 95 14.50 2.02 12.94
CA GLU A 95 14.26 2.86 11.77
C GLU A 95 12.91 3.57 11.89
N ARG A 96 12.88 4.82 11.42
CA ARG A 96 11.66 5.63 11.40
C ARG A 96 10.74 5.19 10.27
N PRO A 97 9.45 4.90 10.53
CA PRO A 97 8.54 4.51 9.47
C PRO A 97 8.46 5.51 8.31
N GLU A 98 8.72 6.79 8.58
CA GLU A 98 8.72 7.85 7.57
C GLU A 98 9.84 7.72 6.53
N THR A 99 10.95 7.03 6.82
CA THR A 99 12.02 6.82 5.84
C THR A 99 11.66 5.73 4.85
N VAL A 100 10.82 4.77 5.26
CA VAL A 100 10.40 3.62 4.44
C VAL A 100 9.07 3.91 3.75
N TYR A 101 8.05 4.29 4.51
CA TYR A 101 6.68 4.55 4.03
C TYR A 101 6.48 6.00 3.60
N ASN A 102 7.41 6.49 2.79
CA ASN A 102 7.36 7.82 2.20
C ASN A 102 6.47 7.83 0.94
N LYS A 103 6.14 9.04 0.49
CA LYS A 103 5.32 9.29 -0.70
C LYS A 103 5.91 8.65 -1.94
N ALA A 104 7.22 8.74 -2.14
CA ALA A 104 7.88 8.21 -3.33
C ALA A 104 7.65 6.69 -3.48
N LEU A 105 7.81 5.93 -2.38
CA LEU A 105 7.52 4.49 -2.38
C LEU A 105 6.05 4.22 -2.73
N LEU A 106 5.12 4.90 -2.05
CA LEU A 106 3.69 4.63 -2.19
C LEU A 106 3.20 4.96 -3.61
N VAL A 107 3.59 6.12 -4.14
CA VAL A 107 3.27 6.53 -5.52
C VAL A 107 3.85 5.54 -6.52
N ALA A 108 5.12 5.15 -6.38
CA ALA A 108 5.76 4.21 -7.29
C ALA A 108 5.04 2.84 -7.31
N ARG A 109 4.61 2.35 -6.13
CA ARG A 109 3.88 1.08 -6.02
C ARG A 109 2.48 1.15 -6.63
N VAL A 110 1.77 2.26 -6.45
CA VAL A 110 0.48 2.51 -7.10
C VAL A 110 0.64 2.55 -8.63
N GLN A 111 1.64 3.29 -9.14
CA GLN A 111 1.94 3.35 -10.57
C GLN A 111 2.27 1.98 -11.16
N GLN A 112 3.06 1.17 -10.45
CA GLN A 112 3.38 -0.19 -10.87
C GLN A 112 2.13 -1.06 -10.97
N ALA A 113 1.27 -1.02 -9.94
CA ALA A 113 0.02 -1.77 -9.95
C ALA A 113 -0.90 -1.34 -11.09
N LYS A 114 -1.05 -0.03 -11.35
CA LYS A 114 -1.83 0.49 -12.48
C LYS A 114 -1.36 -0.03 -13.83
N LYS A 115 -0.04 -0.02 -14.07
CA LYS A 115 0.55 -0.51 -15.32
C LYS A 115 0.27 -2.00 -15.55
N ALA A 116 0.14 -2.79 -14.48
CA ALA A 116 -0.21 -4.20 -14.60
C ALA A 116 -1.71 -4.43 -14.89
N GLN A 117 -2.56 -3.42 -14.70
CA GLN A 117 -4.00 -3.46 -15.03
C GLN A 117 -4.33 -2.85 -16.41
N SER A 118 -3.34 -2.30 -17.13
CA SER A 118 -3.52 -1.66 -18.44
C SER A 118 -3.13 -2.63 -19.56
#